data_AF-A0A9D5SCX0-F1
#
_entry.id   AF-A0A9D5SCX0-F1
#
_cell.length_a   1.000
_cell.length_b   1.000
_cell.length_c   1.000
_cell.angle_alpha   90.00
_cell.angle_beta   90.00
_cell.angle_gamma   90.00
#
_symmetry.space_group_name_H-M   'P 1'
#
loop_
_entity.id
_entity.type
_entity.pdbx_description
1 polymer ?
#
loop_
_entity_poly.entity_id
_entity_poly.type
_entity_poly.pdbx_seq_one_letter_code
_entity_poly.pdbx_strand_id
1 'polypeptide(L)'
;MNSEYDKINGYEYVDLGLPSGTLWASYDIGAHGVGEFGDLFMWGETVPRDPETEWSDDDHKYVSNNDFVKYCGRDNKQVLDPEDDAATSLWGNDWKMPSFTDWRELIKFCELKLKGESIVFVGPNGKELHFSRYVLEEYDGCEFSCSWWTSELDSSDDIYDALYFYVDKDEDCDPVYDLYSCHRSCLFPIRPVSKIRADLNFVLPDDEESEDDESTDYIENAQSEQSSYEKIAGLDSLKAASEEKYETNYQDNRIRKNTYIKDGYEKEKTSILSYILFAIAVFVFLYAIFLL
;
A
#
# COMPACT_ATOMS: atom_id res chain seq x y z
N MET A 1 -22.47 20.90 -2.06
CA MET A 1 -22.37 19.87 -3.11
C MET A 1 -22.25 18.55 -2.39
N ASN A 2 -23.25 17.67 -2.50
CA ASN A 2 -23.16 16.32 -1.95
C ASN A 2 -22.15 15.57 -2.83
N SER A 3 -21.13 14.93 -2.24
CA SER A 3 -20.22 14.10 -3.05
C SER A 3 -20.99 12.88 -3.55
N GLU A 4 -20.75 12.53 -4.82
CA GLU A 4 -21.43 11.46 -5.59
C GLU A 4 -20.93 10.05 -5.21
N TYR A 5 -20.10 9.95 -4.18
CA TYR A 5 -19.44 8.71 -3.76
C TYR A 5 -19.99 8.20 -2.43
N ASP A 6 -20.30 6.91 -2.39
CA ASP A 6 -20.61 6.19 -1.17
C ASP A 6 -19.39 6.17 -0.24
N LYS A 7 -19.64 6.14 1.07
CA LYS A 7 -18.59 6.24 2.10
C LYS A 7 -18.71 5.15 3.16
N ILE A 8 -17.56 4.63 3.59
CA ILE A 8 -17.43 3.80 4.80
C ILE A 8 -16.60 4.58 5.80
N ASN A 9 -17.17 4.86 6.96
CA ASN A 9 -16.55 5.68 8.00
C ASN A 9 -16.00 7.04 7.52
N GLY A 10 -16.70 7.70 6.60
CA GLY A 10 -16.31 9.00 6.05
C GLY A 10 -15.31 8.94 4.88
N TYR A 11 -14.81 7.76 4.52
CA TYR A 11 -13.89 7.56 3.39
C TYR A 11 -14.63 7.03 2.16
N GLU A 12 -14.32 7.62 1.01
CA GLU A 12 -14.96 7.27 -0.27
C GLU A 12 -14.44 5.95 -0.80
N TYR A 13 -15.33 5.16 -1.41
CA TYR A 13 -14.97 3.90 -2.03
C TYR A 13 -15.54 3.75 -3.45
N VAL A 14 -14.92 2.83 -4.20
CA VAL A 14 -15.36 2.36 -5.51
C VAL A 14 -15.65 0.87 -5.41
N ASP A 15 -16.92 0.51 -5.64
CA ASP A 15 -17.31 -0.87 -5.94
C ASP A 15 -17.01 -1.15 -7.40
N LEU A 16 -15.99 -1.95 -7.70
CA LEU A 16 -15.61 -2.31 -9.08
C LEU A 16 -16.46 -3.47 -9.65
N GLY A 17 -17.36 -4.06 -8.86
CA GLY A 17 -18.12 -5.24 -9.26
C GLY A 17 -17.26 -6.50 -9.27
N LEU A 18 -16.26 -6.57 -8.38
CA LEU A 18 -15.39 -7.74 -8.23
C LEU A 18 -16.18 -8.93 -7.66
N PRO A 19 -15.85 -10.18 -8.06
CA PRO A 19 -16.54 -11.38 -7.55
C PRO A 19 -16.54 -11.52 -6.03
N SER A 20 -15.45 -11.12 -5.37
CA SER A 20 -15.35 -11.10 -3.90
C SER A 20 -16.30 -10.11 -3.22
N GLY A 21 -16.78 -9.11 -3.96
CA GLY A 21 -17.46 -7.95 -3.39
C GLY A 21 -16.54 -6.98 -2.65
N THR A 22 -15.21 -7.10 -2.79
CA THR A 22 -14.25 -6.16 -2.20
C THR A 22 -14.45 -4.76 -2.75
N LEU A 23 -14.60 -3.80 -1.83
CA LEU A 23 -14.67 -2.37 -2.10
C LEU A 23 -13.27 -1.77 -1.96
N TRP A 24 -12.90 -0.88 -2.88
CA TRP A 24 -11.59 -0.21 -2.86
C TRP A 24 -11.75 1.25 -2.47
N ALA A 25 -10.88 1.77 -1.60
CA ALA A 25 -10.85 3.19 -1.31
C ALA A 25 -10.58 4.00 -2.58
N SER A 26 -11.23 5.16 -2.72
CA SER A 26 -11.03 6.04 -3.88
C SER A 26 -9.64 6.68 -3.93
N TYR A 27 -8.93 6.70 -2.80
CA TYR A 27 -7.61 7.31 -2.64
C TYR A 27 -6.81 6.60 -1.54
N ASP A 28 -5.50 6.84 -1.52
CA ASP A 28 -4.57 6.27 -0.54
C ASP A 28 -4.73 6.92 0.85
N ILE A 29 -4.27 6.25 1.91
CA ILE A 29 -4.25 6.85 3.26
C ILE A 29 -3.46 8.16 3.22
N GLY A 30 -4.00 9.22 3.84
CA GLY A 30 -3.35 10.55 3.90
C GLY A 30 -3.72 11.49 2.75
N ALA A 31 -4.25 10.98 1.64
CA ALA A 31 -4.73 11.81 0.54
C ALA A 31 -6.07 12.48 0.89
N HIS A 32 -6.34 13.67 0.33
CA HIS A 32 -7.61 14.38 0.50
C HIS A 32 -8.54 14.27 -0.72
N GLY A 33 -8.12 13.54 -1.77
CA GLY A 33 -8.94 13.31 -2.95
C GLY A 33 -8.32 12.36 -3.97
N VAL A 34 -9.12 12.02 -4.98
CA VAL A 34 -8.67 11.20 -6.11
C VAL A 34 -7.55 11.93 -6.86
N GLY A 35 -6.45 11.24 -7.12
CA GLY A 35 -5.31 11.81 -7.84
C GLY A 35 -4.29 12.52 -6.94
N GLU A 36 -4.58 12.70 -5.65
CA GLU A 36 -3.61 13.18 -4.67
C GLU A 36 -2.71 12.05 -4.16
N PHE A 37 -1.55 12.43 -3.61
CA PHE A 37 -0.63 11.50 -2.98
C PHE A 37 -1.06 11.19 -1.56
N GLY A 38 -1.02 9.91 -1.22
CA GLY A 38 -1.14 9.47 0.16
C GLY A 38 0.17 9.63 0.93
N ASP A 39 0.03 9.45 2.24
CA ASP A 39 1.14 9.23 3.16
C ASP A 39 1.88 7.94 2.83
N LEU A 40 3.15 7.88 3.24
CA LEU A 40 4.00 6.72 3.06
C LEU A 40 4.28 6.02 4.39
N PHE A 41 4.30 4.70 4.34
CA PHE A 41 4.46 3.86 5.53
C PHE A 41 5.58 2.85 5.31
N MET A 42 6.33 2.56 6.37
CA MET A 42 7.05 1.29 6.44
C MET A 42 6.04 0.18 6.73
N TRP A 43 6.33 -1.03 6.28
CA TRP A 43 5.40 -2.14 6.44
C TRP A 43 5.15 -2.45 7.93
N GLY A 44 3.88 -2.58 8.29
CA GLY A 44 3.46 -2.79 9.67
C GLY A 44 3.52 -1.56 10.58
N GLU A 45 3.95 -0.39 10.10
CA GLU A 45 3.80 0.88 10.83
C GLU A 45 2.40 1.47 10.62
N THR A 46 1.90 2.15 11.64
CA THR A 46 0.61 2.88 11.58
C THR A 46 0.80 4.39 11.66
N VAL A 47 2.04 4.84 11.81
CA VAL A 47 2.44 6.25 11.76
C VAL A 47 3.16 6.48 10.44
N PRO A 48 2.73 7.48 9.64
CA PRO A 48 3.38 7.76 8.37
C PRO A 48 4.80 8.27 8.59
N ARG A 49 5.67 7.99 7.61
CA ARG A 49 7.06 8.42 7.59
C ARG A 49 7.21 9.57 6.62
N ASP A 50 7.98 10.58 7.05
CA ASP A 50 8.37 11.68 6.18
C ASP A 50 9.36 11.16 5.12
N PRO A 51 9.05 11.18 3.82
CA PRO A 51 9.97 10.76 2.77
C PRO A 51 11.26 11.61 2.71
N GLU A 52 11.25 12.81 3.29
CA GLU A 52 12.43 13.71 3.31
C GLU A 52 13.44 13.32 4.39
N THR A 53 13.04 12.45 5.34
CA THR A 53 13.93 11.93 6.37
C THR A 53 14.73 10.75 5.84
N GLU A 54 16.03 10.74 6.11
CA GLU A 54 16.89 9.57 5.86
C GLU A 54 16.58 8.51 6.90
N TRP A 55 15.75 7.54 6.51
CA TRP A 55 15.45 6.38 7.33
C TRP A 55 16.44 5.26 7.07
N SER A 56 16.67 4.46 8.10
CA SER A 56 17.43 3.22 8.06
C SER A 56 16.56 2.05 8.54
N ASP A 57 17.06 0.84 8.36
CA ASP A 57 16.35 -0.35 8.84
C ASP A 57 16.17 -0.34 10.36
N ASP A 58 17.13 0.24 11.09
CA ASP A 58 17.09 0.35 12.55
C ASP A 58 15.98 1.29 13.06
N ASP A 59 15.38 2.12 12.19
CA ASP A 59 14.30 3.05 12.56
C ASP A 59 12.91 2.41 12.55
N HIS A 60 12.77 1.20 12.00
CA HIS A 60 11.51 0.47 11.98
C HIS A 60 11.15 0.01 13.40
N LYS A 61 9.91 0.23 13.85
CA LYS A 61 9.47 -0.06 15.24
C LYS A 61 9.69 -1.51 15.72
N TYR A 62 9.88 -2.46 14.81
CA TYR A 62 10.11 -3.87 15.12
C TYR A 62 11.56 -4.31 15.03
N VAL A 63 12.49 -3.41 14.72
CA VAL A 63 13.92 -3.73 14.77
C VAL A 63 14.45 -3.51 16.19
N SER A 64 15.13 -4.53 16.70
CA SER A 64 15.87 -4.47 17.95
C SER A 64 17.10 -5.36 17.87
N ASN A 65 18.28 -4.81 18.18
CA ASN A 65 19.58 -5.49 17.99
C ASN A 65 19.77 -5.99 16.55
N ASN A 66 19.40 -5.16 15.57
CA ASN A 66 19.55 -5.41 14.13
C ASN A 66 18.75 -6.63 13.62
N ASP A 67 17.68 -7.01 14.32
CA ASP A 67 16.78 -8.09 13.92
C ASP A 67 15.32 -7.72 14.20
N PHE A 68 14.41 -8.28 13.42
CA PHE A 68 12.97 -8.10 13.62
C PHE A 68 12.46 -8.96 14.78
N VAL A 69 11.76 -8.30 15.71
CA VAL A 69 11.18 -8.96 16.91
C VAL A 69 9.69 -9.27 16.79
N LYS A 70 9.01 -8.75 15.76
CA LYS A 70 7.62 -9.07 15.39
C LYS A 70 7.51 -9.27 13.89
N TYR A 71 6.60 -10.16 13.49
CA TYR A 71 6.55 -10.75 12.15
C TYR A 71 7.91 -11.34 11.83
N CYS A 72 8.37 -12.16 12.76
CA CYS A 72 9.64 -12.86 12.66
C CYS A 72 9.34 -14.34 12.62
N GLY A 73 10.17 -15.16 11.95
CA GLY A 73 9.88 -16.60 11.78
C GLY A 73 9.62 -17.38 13.08
N ARG A 74 9.88 -16.78 14.25
CA ARG A 74 9.59 -17.32 15.59
C ARG A 74 8.11 -17.17 16.02
N ASP A 75 7.40 -16.16 15.52
CA ASP A 75 6.02 -15.88 15.92
C ASP A 75 4.96 -16.45 14.97
N ASN A 76 5.39 -17.03 13.84
CA ASN A 76 4.54 -17.59 12.78
C ASN A 76 3.52 -16.60 12.22
N LYS A 77 3.80 -15.29 12.29
CA LYS A 77 2.97 -14.25 11.69
C LYS A 77 3.51 -13.87 10.32
N GLN A 78 2.67 -14.00 9.31
CA GLN A 78 2.98 -13.67 7.91
C GLN A 78 2.04 -12.62 7.34
N VAL A 79 1.06 -12.19 8.14
CA VAL A 79 0.03 -11.22 7.78
C VAL A 79 -0.06 -10.22 8.92
N LEU A 80 -0.28 -8.94 8.61
CA LEU A 80 -0.46 -7.90 9.62
C LEU A 80 -1.60 -8.23 10.60
N ASP A 81 -1.30 -8.10 11.88
CA ASP A 81 -2.33 -7.97 12.90
C ASP A 81 -3.04 -6.62 12.74
N PRO A 82 -4.32 -6.49 13.17
CA PRO A 82 -5.08 -5.25 13.10
C PRO A 82 -4.37 -4.01 13.67
N GLU A 83 -3.59 -4.15 14.75
CA GLU A 83 -2.87 -3.03 15.37
C GLU A 83 -1.68 -2.50 14.55
N ASP A 84 -1.25 -3.24 13.53
CA ASP A 84 -0.11 -2.92 12.68
C ASP A 84 -0.50 -2.64 11.22
N ASP A 85 -1.77 -2.83 10.91
CA ASP A 85 -2.35 -2.40 9.65
C ASP A 85 -2.73 -0.91 9.75
N ALA A 86 -2.03 -0.05 9.01
CA ALA A 86 -2.31 1.39 8.99
C ALA A 86 -3.75 1.71 8.56
N ALA A 87 -4.33 0.95 7.63
CA ALA A 87 -5.72 1.16 7.21
C ALA A 87 -6.68 0.84 8.36
N THR A 88 -6.46 -0.28 9.03
CA THR A 88 -7.28 -0.67 10.19
C THR A 88 -7.13 0.33 11.34
N SER A 89 -5.90 0.73 11.65
CA SER A 89 -5.59 1.62 12.77
C SER A 89 -6.07 3.06 12.54
N LEU A 90 -5.92 3.59 11.33
CA LEU A 90 -6.24 4.99 11.02
C LEU A 90 -7.68 5.19 10.53
N TRP A 91 -8.21 4.27 9.71
CA TRP A 91 -9.54 4.41 9.10
C TRP A 91 -10.59 3.53 9.77
N GLY A 92 -10.23 2.44 10.44
CA GLY A 92 -11.17 1.57 11.18
C GLY A 92 -12.26 0.93 10.30
N ASN A 93 -13.38 0.49 10.91
CA ASN A 93 -14.59 0.00 10.21
C ASN A 93 -14.32 -0.98 9.04
N ASP A 94 -13.52 -2.01 9.31
CA ASP A 94 -13.08 -3.06 8.37
C ASP A 94 -12.30 -2.57 7.15
N TRP A 95 -11.84 -1.32 7.13
CA TRP A 95 -10.76 -0.91 6.23
C TRP A 95 -9.49 -1.68 6.58
N LYS A 96 -8.88 -2.28 5.57
CA LYS A 96 -7.64 -3.06 5.71
C LYS A 96 -6.66 -2.71 4.60
N MET A 97 -5.38 -2.91 4.87
CA MET A 97 -4.37 -2.99 3.82
C MET A 97 -4.73 -4.16 2.90
N PRO A 98 -4.65 -4.01 1.57
CA PRO A 98 -5.01 -5.09 0.66
C PRO A 98 -4.13 -6.30 0.85
N SER A 99 -4.72 -7.49 0.78
CA SER A 99 -3.97 -8.74 0.73
C SER A 99 -3.37 -8.96 -0.66
N PHE A 100 -2.47 -9.93 -0.78
CA PHE A 100 -2.00 -10.43 -2.07
C PHE A 100 -3.17 -10.84 -2.96
N THR A 101 -4.19 -11.49 -2.35
CA THR A 101 -5.37 -11.97 -3.09
C THR A 101 -6.23 -10.83 -3.61
N ASP A 102 -6.37 -9.73 -2.88
CA ASP A 102 -7.17 -8.58 -3.31
C ASP A 102 -6.53 -7.91 -4.55
N TRP A 103 -5.20 -7.72 -4.54
CA TRP A 103 -4.47 -7.23 -5.72
C TRP A 103 -4.57 -8.20 -6.92
N ARG A 104 -4.44 -9.51 -6.69
CA ARG A 104 -4.59 -10.54 -7.74
C ARG A 104 -5.99 -10.56 -8.35
N GLU A 105 -7.02 -10.31 -7.55
CA GLU A 105 -8.38 -10.22 -8.04
C GLU A 105 -8.58 -9.00 -8.93
N LEU A 106 -8.09 -7.83 -8.48
CA LEU A 106 -8.14 -6.58 -9.23
C LEU A 106 -7.47 -6.74 -10.60
N ILE A 107 -6.26 -7.31 -10.63
CA ILE A 107 -5.53 -7.68 -11.85
C ILE A 107 -6.33 -8.60 -12.78
N LYS A 108 -6.99 -9.61 -12.21
CA LYS A 108 -7.65 -10.67 -12.98
C LYS A 108 -8.95 -10.21 -13.62
N PHE A 109 -9.69 -9.32 -12.95
CA PHE A 109 -11.05 -8.96 -13.33
C PHE A 109 -11.19 -7.53 -13.87
N CYS A 110 -10.22 -6.65 -13.63
CA CYS A 110 -10.25 -5.29 -14.15
C CYS A 110 -9.40 -5.15 -15.41
N GLU A 111 -9.78 -4.21 -16.27
CA GLU A 111 -8.95 -3.74 -17.38
C GLU A 111 -8.05 -2.61 -16.88
N LEU A 112 -6.73 -2.77 -17.04
CA LEU A 112 -5.75 -1.74 -16.69
C LEU A 112 -5.57 -0.76 -17.86
N LYS A 113 -5.68 0.53 -17.57
CA LYS A 113 -5.51 1.62 -18.54
C LYS A 113 -4.61 2.70 -18.00
N LEU A 114 -3.97 3.39 -18.93
CA LEU A 114 -3.31 4.66 -18.68
C LEU A 114 -4.24 5.79 -19.15
N LYS A 115 -4.60 6.70 -18.25
CA LYS A 115 -5.36 7.91 -18.59
C LYS A 115 -4.56 9.14 -18.21
N GLY A 116 -3.88 9.73 -19.20
CA GLY A 116 -2.88 10.75 -18.93
C GLY A 116 -1.76 10.16 -18.08
N GLU A 117 -1.60 10.67 -16.87
CA GLU A 117 -0.58 10.22 -15.91
C GLU A 117 -1.12 9.24 -14.86
N SER A 118 -2.43 8.95 -14.84
CA SER A 118 -3.03 8.06 -13.85
C SER A 118 -3.09 6.60 -14.32
N ILE A 119 -2.88 5.70 -13.36
CA ILE A 119 -3.20 4.27 -13.52
C ILE A 119 -4.70 4.11 -13.23
N VAL A 120 -5.43 3.49 -14.13
CA VAL A 120 -6.87 3.32 -14.00
C VAL A 120 -7.26 1.87 -14.18
N PHE A 121 -7.86 1.29 -13.15
CA PHE A 121 -8.49 -0.03 -13.24
C PHE A 121 -9.98 0.14 -13.51
N VAL A 122 -10.45 -0.43 -14.62
CA VAL A 122 -11.86 -0.44 -14.99
C VAL A 122 -12.45 -1.79 -14.61
N GLY A 123 -13.37 -1.79 -13.66
CA GLY A 123 -14.00 -3.01 -13.14
C GLY A 123 -15.01 -3.63 -14.09
N PRO A 124 -15.45 -4.89 -13.84
CA PRO A 124 -16.50 -5.55 -14.62
C PRO A 124 -17.81 -4.76 -14.75
N ASN A 125 -18.12 -3.89 -13.78
CA ASN A 125 -19.29 -3.03 -13.81
C ASN A 125 -19.08 -1.68 -14.54
N GLY A 126 -17.89 -1.45 -15.10
CA GLY A 126 -17.53 -0.23 -15.83
C GLY A 126 -17.13 0.96 -14.95
N LYS A 127 -17.12 0.84 -13.62
CA LYS A 127 -16.58 1.86 -12.71
C LYS A 127 -15.06 1.85 -12.73
N GLU A 128 -14.47 2.99 -12.39
CA GLU A 128 -13.04 3.25 -12.50
C GLU A 128 -12.42 3.51 -11.14
N LEU A 129 -11.30 2.85 -10.87
CA LEU A 129 -10.45 3.10 -9.70
C LEU A 129 -9.16 3.76 -10.19
N HIS A 130 -8.87 4.95 -9.66
CA HIS A 130 -7.74 5.76 -10.08
C HIS A 130 -6.63 5.72 -9.03
N PHE A 131 -5.41 5.49 -9.50
CA PHE A 131 -4.19 5.63 -8.73
C PHE A 131 -3.35 6.76 -9.28
N SER A 132 -2.90 7.62 -8.37
CA SER A 132 -1.97 8.71 -8.64
C SER A 132 -0.59 8.12 -8.94
N ARG A 133 0.11 8.66 -9.95
CA ARG A 133 1.47 8.26 -10.28
C ARG A 133 2.46 8.88 -9.30
N TYR A 134 3.21 8.06 -8.57
CA TYR A 134 4.44 8.53 -7.93
C TYR A 134 5.53 8.56 -9.00
N VAL A 135 5.90 9.77 -9.44
CA VAL A 135 6.97 10.01 -10.42
C VAL A 135 8.33 9.76 -9.76
N LEU A 136 9.16 8.88 -10.33
CA LEU A 136 10.55 8.66 -9.91
C LEU A 136 11.43 8.97 -11.13
N GLU A 137 11.96 10.20 -11.22
CA GLU A 137 12.52 10.76 -12.47
C GLU A 137 13.41 9.83 -13.33
N GLU A 138 13.15 9.91 -14.63
CA GLU A 138 13.94 9.61 -15.84
C GLU A 138 15.38 9.11 -15.66
N TYR A 139 15.60 7.86 -16.10
CA TYR A 139 16.80 7.47 -16.80
C TYR A 139 16.36 6.75 -18.10
N ASP A 140 16.71 7.32 -19.27
CA ASP A 140 16.50 6.71 -20.60
C ASP A 140 15.08 6.74 -21.23
N GLY A 141 14.20 7.66 -20.80
CA GLY A 141 13.01 8.05 -21.59
C GLY A 141 11.77 7.16 -21.49
N CYS A 142 11.75 6.20 -20.56
CA CYS A 142 10.55 5.50 -20.12
C CYS A 142 10.46 5.58 -18.59
N GLU A 143 9.40 6.17 -18.04
CA GLU A 143 9.27 6.34 -16.59
C GLU A 143 7.81 6.17 -16.14
N PHE A 144 7.53 5.07 -15.43
CA PHE A 144 6.26 4.83 -14.77
C PHE A 144 6.47 3.73 -13.75
N SER A 145 6.66 4.01 -12.47
CA SER A 145 6.63 2.94 -11.46
C SER A 145 5.79 3.37 -10.29
N CYS A 146 4.85 2.53 -9.88
CA CYS A 146 4.05 2.79 -8.70
C CYS A 146 3.96 1.52 -7.87
N SER A 147 4.19 1.66 -6.56
CA SER A 147 4.24 0.56 -5.61
C SER A 147 3.26 0.81 -4.47
N TRP A 148 2.53 -0.22 -4.04
CA TRP A 148 1.65 -0.17 -2.87
C TRP A 148 1.87 -1.39 -2.00
N TRP A 149 1.84 -1.21 -0.68
CA TRP A 149 1.97 -2.35 0.22
C TRP A 149 0.83 -3.36 0.09
N THR A 150 1.16 -4.63 0.32
CA THR A 150 0.20 -5.67 0.68
C THR A 150 0.34 -6.02 2.16
N SER A 151 -0.69 -6.62 2.74
CA SER A 151 -0.71 -6.99 4.17
C SER A 151 0.16 -8.21 4.53
N GLU A 152 0.91 -8.77 3.58
CA GLU A 152 1.60 -10.06 3.69
C GLU A 152 3.14 -9.89 3.63
N LEU A 153 3.85 -10.70 4.42
CA LEU A 153 5.29 -10.92 4.23
C LEU A 153 5.55 -11.72 2.94
N ASP A 154 6.78 -11.65 2.42
CA ASP A 154 7.18 -12.64 1.44
C ASP A 154 7.25 -14.02 2.10
N SER A 155 6.65 -15.00 1.43
CA SER A 155 6.59 -16.40 1.85
C SER A 155 7.90 -17.16 1.62
N SER A 156 8.86 -16.56 0.90
CA SER A 156 10.24 -17.04 0.91
C SER A 156 10.83 -16.86 2.31
N ASP A 157 11.84 -17.63 2.71
CA ASP A 157 12.39 -17.59 4.09
C ASP A 157 12.95 -16.21 4.55
N ASP A 158 12.73 -15.16 3.77
CA ASP A 158 13.13 -13.78 4.00
C ASP A 158 12.09 -12.97 4.79
N ILE A 159 12.14 -13.09 6.11
CA ILE A 159 11.29 -12.35 7.06
C ILE A 159 11.54 -10.83 7.07
N TYR A 160 12.58 -10.37 6.35
CA TYR A 160 12.93 -8.95 6.25
C TYR A 160 12.10 -8.24 5.18
N ASP A 161 11.49 -8.99 4.28
CA ASP A 161 10.78 -8.47 3.12
C ASP A 161 9.27 -8.65 3.24
N ALA A 162 8.55 -7.64 2.75
CA ALA A 162 7.10 -7.68 2.61
C ALA A 162 6.68 -7.55 1.15
N LEU A 163 5.53 -8.12 0.82
CA LEU A 163 5.00 -8.10 -0.53
C LEU A 163 4.40 -6.72 -0.84
N TYR A 164 4.67 -6.23 -2.04
CA TYR A 164 4.09 -5.01 -2.60
C TYR A 164 3.60 -5.23 -4.03
N PHE A 165 2.51 -4.54 -4.38
CA PHE A 165 2.01 -4.48 -5.74
C PHE A 165 2.76 -3.42 -6.53
N TYR A 166 3.20 -3.78 -7.73
CA TYR A 166 3.99 -2.93 -8.60
C TYR A 166 3.29 -2.77 -9.95
N VAL A 167 3.29 -1.56 -10.50
CA VAL A 167 2.90 -1.30 -11.88
C VAL A 167 3.98 -0.48 -12.58
N ASP A 168 4.39 -0.93 -13.76
CA ASP A 168 5.34 -0.29 -14.67
C ASP A 168 4.82 -0.24 -16.11
N LYS A 169 5.64 0.24 -17.04
CA LYS A 169 5.44 0.14 -18.48
C LYS A 169 6.48 -0.79 -19.09
N ASP A 170 6.07 -1.55 -20.09
CA ASP A 170 7.02 -2.25 -20.94
C ASP A 170 7.62 -1.33 -22.02
N GLU A 171 8.45 -1.92 -22.88
CA GLU A 171 9.10 -1.25 -24.01
C GLU A 171 8.10 -0.61 -24.99
N ASP A 172 6.87 -1.12 -25.05
CA ASP A 172 5.78 -0.63 -25.90
C ASP A 172 4.91 0.43 -25.20
N CYS A 173 5.30 0.86 -24.00
CA CYS A 173 4.56 1.78 -23.12
C CYS A 173 3.21 1.23 -22.61
N ASP A 174 2.99 -0.08 -22.72
CA ASP A 174 1.81 -0.73 -22.16
C ASP A 174 2.03 -1.01 -20.67
N PRO A 175 1.00 -0.83 -19.82
CA PRO A 175 1.16 -1.01 -18.39
C PRO A 175 1.35 -2.50 -18.05
N VAL A 176 2.48 -2.82 -17.43
CA VAL A 176 2.77 -4.12 -16.83
C VAL A 176 2.64 -4.04 -15.32
N TYR A 177 2.37 -5.16 -14.67
CA TYR A 177 2.27 -5.21 -13.22
C TYR A 177 2.83 -6.53 -12.70
N ASP A 178 3.28 -6.51 -11.46
CA ASP A 178 3.69 -7.71 -10.76
C ASP A 178 3.52 -7.55 -9.24
N LEU A 179 3.73 -8.64 -8.52
CA LEU A 179 3.84 -8.64 -7.06
C LEU A 179 5.28 -9.03 -6.71
N TYR A 180 5.99 -8.10 -6.09
CA TYR A 180 7.37 -8.27 -5.66
C TYR A 180 7.46 -8.19 -4.13
N SER A 181 8.66 -8.43 -3.61
CA SER A 181 9.00 -8.22 -2.22
C SER A 181 10.10 -7.17 -2.10
N CYS A 182 10.10 -6.42 -1.00
CA CYS A 182 11.24 -5.60 -0.62
C CYS A 182 11.28 -5.40 0.88
N HIS A 183 12.41 -4.88 1.36
CA HIS A 183 12.64 -4.67 2.77
C HIS A 183 11.50 -3.87 3.41
N ARG A 184 11.03 -4.32 4.57
CA ARG A 184 9.89 -3.72 5.29
C ARG A 184 10.07 -2.24 5.65
N SER A 185 11.31 -1.75 5.66
CA SER A 185 11.65 -0.33 5.87
C SER A 185 11.43 0.55 4.64
N CYS A 186 11.10 -0.02 3.48
CA CYS A 186 10.72 0.77 2.30
C CYS A 186 9.47 1.61 2.59
N LEU A 187 9.33 2.73 1.88
CA LEU A 187 8.22 3.65 2.05
C LEU A 187 7.27 3.54 0.88
N PHE A 188 6.09 2.95 1.11
CA PHE A 188 5.03 2.87 0.11
C PHE A 188 3.69 3.39 0.63
N PRO A 189 2.85 3.92 -0.27
CA PRO A 189 1.47 4.22 0.03
C PRO A 189 0.65 2.95 0.30
N ILE A 190 -0.51 3.15 0.89
CA ILE A 190 -1.50 2.10 1.17
C ILE A 190 -2.82 2.54 0.57
N ARG A 191 -3.38 1.68 -0.28
CA ARG A 191 -4.74 1.83 -0.84
C ARG A 191 -5.70 0.92 -0.07
N PRO A 192 -6.51 1.42 0.87
CA PRO A 192 -7.35 0.54 1.68
C PRO A 192 -8.41 -0.22 0.89
N VAL A 193 -8.79 -1.39 1.39
CA VAL A 193 -9.95 -2.18 0.92
C VAL A 193 -10.90 -2.48 2.08
N SER A 194 -12.18 -2.70 1.76
CA SER A 194 -13.18 -3.15 2.73
C SER A 194 -14.03 -4.28 2.14
N LYS A 195 -14.43 -5.22 3.00
CA LYS A 195 -15.35 -6.32 2.66
C LYS A 195 -16.74 -6.12 3.25
N ILE A 196 -16.98 -4.97 3.91
CA ILE A 196 -18.34 -4.58 4.30
C ILE A 196 -19.06 -4.16 3.03
N ARG A 197 -20.01 -4.98 2.57
CA ARG A 197 -21.05 -4.50 1.68
C ARG A 197 -21.95 -3.57 2.47
N ALA A 198 -21.80 -2.26 2.28
CA ALA A 198 -22.59 -1.23 2.97
C ALA A 198 -24.11 -1.37 2.74
N ASP A 199 -24.53 -2.17 1.76
CA ASP A 199 -25.92 -2.48 1.42
C ASP A 199 -26.44 -3.82 1.98
N LEU A 200 -25.62 -4.59 2.70
CA LEU A 200 -26.04 -5.84 3.32
C LEU A 200 -26.09 -5.72 4.84
N ASN A 201 -27.17 -5.09 5.32
CA ASN A 201 -27.97 -5.69 6.38
C ASN A 201 -28.51 -7.06 5.90
N PHE A 202 -27.62 -7.99 5.55
CA PHE A 202 -27.99 -9.37 5.29
C PHE A 202 -28.26 -10.01 6.64
N VAL A 203 -29.50 -9.83 7.09
CA VAL A 203 -30.12 -10.73 8.03
C VAL A 203 -30.01 -12.11 7.38
N LEU A 204 -29.11 -12.94 7.90
CA LEU A 204 -29.13 -14.37 7.61
C LEU A 204 -30.58 -14.83 7.83
N PRO A 205 -31.23 -15.55 6.89
CA PRO A 205 -32.53 -16.11 7.18
C PRO A 205 -32.40 -16.93 8.46
N ASP A 206 -33.21 -16.58 9.46
CA ASP A 206 -33.19 -17.20 10.78
C ASP A 206 -33.17 -18.72 10.61
N ASP A 207 -32.11 -19.34 11.12
CA ASP A 207 -32.12 -20.78 11.34
C ASP A 207 -33.28 -21.08 12.30
N GLU A 208 -34.24 -21.87 11.83
CA GLU A 208 -35.36 -22.32 12.65
C GLU A 208 -34.86 -22.99 13.95
N GLU A 209 -35.49 -22.56 15.05
CA GLU A 209 -35.57 -23.17 16.39
C GLU A 209 -34.37 -23.06 17.35
N SER A 210 -34.50 -22.25 18.40
CA SER A 210 -35.14 -22.69 19.67
C SER A 210 -35.23 -21.57 20.70
N GLU A 211 -36.21 -21.69 21.58
CA GLU A 211 -36.76 -20.73 22.54
C GLU A 211 -35.80 -20.29 23.67
N ASP A 212 -36.24 -19.24 24.39
CA ASP A 212 -35.80 -18.71 25.70
C ASP A 212 -34.64 -17.68 25.64
N ASP A 213 -34.67 -16.48 26.23
CA ASP A 213 -35.52 -15.86 27.25
C ASP A 213 -35.28 -14.32 27.27
N GLU A 214 -36.16 -13.60 27.96
CA GLU A 214 -36.36 -12.14 28.07
C GLU A 214 -35.13 -11.22 28.32
N SER A 215 -35.12 -10.01 27.71
CA SER A 215 -35.38 -8.71 28.41
C SER A 215 -34.70 -7.45 27.82
N THR A 216 -35.58 -6.47 27.48
CA THR A 216 -35.55 -5.00 27.67
C THR A 216 -34.59 -4.05 26.91
N ASP A 217 -35.22 -3.20 26.08
CA ASP A 217 -35.16 -1.72 25.96
C ASP A 217 -33.81 -0.98 26.05
N TYR A 218 -33.49 -0.18 25.02
CA TYR A 218 -33.60 1.30 25.04
C TYR A 218 -33.36 1.90 23.65
N ILE A 219 -34.24 2.83 23.26
CA ILE A 219 -34.19 3.69 22.07
C ILE A 219 -33.80 5.12 22.48
N GLU A 220 -33.08 5.79 21.57
CA GLU A 220 -33.12 7.23 21.22
C GLU A 220 -32.10 8.28 21.73
N ASN A 221 -31.65 9.03 20.71
CA ASN A 221 -31.47 10.49 20.58
C ASN A 221 -30.18 11.17 21.05
N ALA A 222 -29.47 11.76 20.07
CA ALA A 222 -29.22 13.20 20.05
C ALA A 222 -28.83 13.70 18.63
N GLN A 223 -29.69 14.53 18.05
CA GLN A 223 -29.38 15.42 16.93
C GLN A 223 -28.86 16.77 17.42
N SER A 224 -28.21 17.48 16.49
CA SER A 224 -28.00 18.93 16.35
C SER A 224 -26.88 19.60 17.15
N GLU A 225 -25.90 20.17 16.44
CA GLU A 225 -25.86 21.62 16.15
C GLU A 225 -24.80 21.95 15.08
N GLN A 226 -25.16 22.84 14.15
CA GLN A 226 -24.35 23.32 13.03
C GLN A 226 -24.36 24.86 13.05
N SER A 227 -23.19 25.50 13.04
CA SER A 227 -22.95 26.93 12.71
C SER A 227 -21.44 27.20 12.91
N SER A 228 -20.63 27.93 12.14
CA SER A 228 -20.68 28.76 10.93
C SER A 228 -19.25 29.29 10.76
N TYR A 229 -18.66 29.45 9.57
CA TYR A 229 -17.69 30.53 9.29
C TYR A 229 -17.45 30.68 7.77
N GLU A 230 -17.68 31.89 7.26
CA GLU A 230 -17.15 32.37 5.98
C GLU A 230 -16.00 33.37 6.20
N LYS A 231 -15.04 33.32 5.27
CA LYS A 231 -14.10 34.36 4.80
C LYS A 231 -13.10 35.00 5.77
N ILE A 232 -11.81 34.69 5.55
CA ILE A 232 -10.69 35.58 5.85
C ILE A 232 -9.74 35.62 4.63
N ALA A 233 -9.43 36.84 4.18
CA ALA A 233 -8.43 37.11 3.14
C ALA A 233 -7.02 36.80 3.67
N GLY A 234 -6.27 35.98 2.93
CA GLY A 234 -4.96 35.45 3.33
C GLY A 234 -4.58 34.12 2.66
N LEU A 235 -5.55 33.49 1.96
CA LEU A 235 -5.38 32.21 1.26
C LEU A 235 -4.32 32.28 0.14
N ASP A 236 -4.20 33.41 -0.55
CA ASP A 236 -3.32 33.52 -1.73
C ASP A 236 -1.84 33.62 -1.34
N SER A 237 -1.52 34.25 -0.21
CA SER A 237 -0.17 34.27 0.35
C SER A 237 0.25 32.95 0.96
N LEU A 238 -0.70 32.17 1.48
CA LEU A 238 -0.45 30.83 2.01
C LEU A 238 -0.24 29.81 0.87
N LYS A 239 -0.97 29.96 -0.25
CA LYS A 239 -0.77 29.16 -1.47
C LYS A 239 0.61 29.37 -2.09
N ALA A 240 1.05 30.62 -2.24
CA ALA A 240 2.39 30.91 -2.77
C ALA A 240 3.51 30.36 -1.87
N ALA A 241 3.34 30.44 -0.54
CA ALA A 241 4.29 29.88 0.42
C ALA A 241 4.27 28.34 0.45
N SER A 242 3.13 27.70 0.19
CA SER A 242 3.06 26.24 0.02
C SER A 242 3.69 25.79 -1.30
N GLU A 243 3.54 26.55 -2.38
CA GLU A 243 4.12 26.26 -3.69
C GLU A 243 5.66 26.38 -3.68
N GLU A 244 6.22 27.39 -3.00
CA GLU A 244 7.68 27.55 -2.89
C GLU A 244 8.33 26.48 -1.98
N LYS A 245 7.63 26.11 -0.89
CA LYS A 245 8.04 24.99 -0.02
C LYS A 245 7.97 23.65 -0.76
N TYR A 246 6.96 23.46 -1.60
CA TYR A 246 6.77 22.28 -2.45
C TYR A 246 7.92 22.11 -3.45
N GLU A 247 8.32 23.17 -4.14
CA GLU A 247 9.40 23.11 -5.15
C GLU A 247 10.77 22.80 -4.52
N THR A 248 11.01 23.29 -3.31
CA THR A 248 12.27 23.04 -2.58
C THR A 248 12.33 21.59 -2.07
N ASN A 249 11.22 21.08 -1.55
CA ASN A 249 11.08 19.68 -1.12
C ASN A 249 11.22 18.70 -2.29
N TYR A 250 10.72 19.08 -3.48
CA TYR A 250 10.88 18.30 -4.70
C TYR A 250 12.36 18.13 -5.11
N GLN A 251 13.16 19.20 -5.06
CA GLN A 251 14.57 19.15 -5.48
C GLN A 251 15.47 18.34 -4.51
N ASP A 252 15.19 18.38 -3.21
CA ASP A 252 15.98 17.64 -2.20
C ASP A 252 15.64 16.14 -2.18
N ASN A 253 14.37 15.76 -2.41
CA ASN A 253 13.92 14.39 -2.55
C ASN A 253 14.58 13.65 -3.75
N ARG A 254 14.97 14.41 -4.79
CA ARG A 254 15.69 13.94 -5.98
C ARG A 254 17.07 13.34 -5.69
N ILE A 255 17.80 13.87 -4.71
CA ILE A 255 19.21 13.49 -4.47
C ILE A 255 19.32 12.21 -3.63
N ARG A 256 18.37 11.97 -2.71
CA ARG A 256 18.52 10.96 -1.63
C ARG A 256 18.01 9.57 -2.01
N LYS A 257 16.92 9.47 -2.78
CA LYS A 257 16.33 8.18 -3.19
C LYS A 257 17.24 7.35 -4.11
N ASN A 258 18.06 8.03 -4.92
CA ASN A 258 19.06 7.40 -5.81
C ASN A 258 20.18 6.67 -5.05
N THR A 259 20.35 6.90 -3.75
CA THR A 259 21.34 6.21 -2.94
C THR A 259 20.83 4.84 -2.50
N TYR A 260 19.61 4.76 -1.95
CA TYR A 260 19.04 3.51 -1.42
C TYR A 260 18.77 2.44 -2.48
N ILE A 261 18.22 2.81 -3.65
CA ILE A 261 17.95 1.86 -4.75
C ILE A 261 19.27 1.37 -5.37
N LYS A 262 20.25 2.27 -5.53
CA LYS A 262 21.57 1.93 -6.05
C LYS A 262 22.32 1.00 -5.10
N ASP A 263 22.24 1.25 -3.80
CA ASP A 263 22.88 0.41 -2.79
C ASP A 263 22.22 -0.96 -2.70
N GLY A 264 20.88 -1.04 -2.84
CA GLY A 264 20.16 -2.32 -2.95
C GLY A 264 20.58 -3.14 -4.17
N TYR A 265 20.61 -2.51 -5.34
CA TYR A 265 21.01 -3.18 -6.60
C TYR A 265 22.48 -3.63 -6.60
N GLU A 266 23.41 -2.82 -6.08
CA GLU A 266 24.82 -3.22 -5.95
C GLU A 266 25.03 -4.33 -4.91
N LYS A 267 24.21 -4.37 -3.85
CA LYS A 267 24.22 -5.44 -2.83
C LYS A 267 23.72 -6.78 -3.40
N GLU A 268 22.67 -6.78 -4.22
CA GLU A 268 22.22 -8.00 -4.92
C GLU A 268 23.25 -8.51 -5.92
N LYS A 269 23.83 -7.61 -6.73
CA LYS A 269 24.84 -7.95 -7.73
C LYS A 269 26.09 -8.58 -7.10
N THR A 270 26.52 -8.08 -5.95
CA THR A 270 27.65 -8.65 -5.20
C THR A 270 27.33 -10.00 -4.58
N SER A 271 26.09 -10.22 -4.12
CA SER A 271 25.60 -11.51 -3.62
C SER A 271 25.63 -12.60 -4.71
N ILE A 272 25.10 -12.29 -5.91
CA ILE A 272 25.07 -13.22 -7.05
C ILE A 272 26.50 -13.60 -7.50
N LEU A 273 27.41 -12.64 -7.58
CA LEU A 273 28.82 -12.89 -7.94
C LEU A 273 29.53 -13.79 -6.93
N SER A 274 29.25 -13.61 -5.64
CA SER A 274 29.78 -14.45 -4.56
C SER A 274 29.33 -15.90 -4.69
N TYR A 275 28.04 -16.13 -4.99
CA TYR A 275 27.47 -17.46 -5.18
C TYR A 275 28.07 -18.20 -6.37
N ILE A 276 28.28 -17.51 -7.49
CA ILE A 276 28.91 -18.07 -8.70
C ILE A 276 30.36 -18.49 -8.42
N LEU A 277 31.14 -17.64 -7.73
CA LEU A 277 32.52 -17.96 -7.37
C LEU A 277 32.61 -19.16 -6.43
N PHE A 278 31.70 -19.25 -5.46
CA PHE A 278 31.61 -20.41 -4.56
C PHE A 278 31.28 -21.69 -5.32
N ALA A 279 30.30 -21.67 -6.23
CA ALA A 279 29.94 -22.81 -7.06
C ALA A 279 31.10 -23.30 -7.94
N ILE A 280 31.87 -22.37 -8.53
CA ILE A 280 33.07 -22.69 -9.32
C ILE A 280 34.13 -23.34 -8.43
N ALA A 281 34.38 -22.81 -7.23
CA ALA A 281 35.37 -23.37 -6.31
C ALA A 281 35.01 -24.80 -5.88
N VAL A 282 33.73 -25.06 -5.58
CA VAL A 282 33.22 -26.41 -5.26
C VAL A 282 33.40 -27.36 -6.45
N PHE A 283 33.10 -26.91 -7.67
CA PHE A 283 33.26 -27.73 -8.86
C PHE A 283 34.73 -28.09 -9.13
N VAL A 284 35.65 -27.13 -8.99
CA VAL A 284 37.10 -27.36 -9.16
C VAL A 284 37.62 -28.33 -8.09
N PHE A 285 37.14 -28.20 -6.85
CA PHE A 285 37.53 -29.09 -5.76
C PHE A 285 37.04 -30.53 -5.98
N LEU A 286 35.79 -30.71 -6.39
CA LEU A 286 35.23 -32.02 -6.74
C LEU A 286 35.97 -32.65 -7.92
N TYR A 287 36.26 -31.86 -8.97
CA TYR A 287 37.01 -32.34 -10.14
C TYR A 287 38.43 -32.80 -9.77
N ALA A 288 39.11 -32.11 -8.85
CA ALA A 288 40.43 -32.51 -8.35
C ALA A 288 40.41 -33.83 -7.56
N ILE A 289 39.32 -34.12 -6.85
CA ILE A 289 39.13 -35.40 -6.13
C ILE A 289 38.92 -36.57 -7.11
N PHE A 290 38.25 -36.34 -8.25
CA PHE A 290 38.01 -37.37 -9.26
C PHE A 290 39.23 -37.68 -10.15
N LEU A 291 40.29 -36.88 -10.09
CA LEU A 291 41.53 -37.07 -10.86
C LEU A 291 42.69 -37.66 -10.04
N LEU A 292 42.49 -37.95 -8.75
CA LEU A 292 43.42 -38.64 -7.84
C LEU A 292 43.00 -40.10 -7.62
#